data_AF-A0A067SHC9-F1
#
_entry.id   AF-A0A067SHC9-F1
#
_cell.length_a   1.000
_cell.length_b   1.000
_cell.length_c   1.000
_cell.angle_alpha   90.00
_cell.angle_beta   90.00
_cell.angle_gamma   90.00
#
_symmetry.space_group_name_H-M   'P 1'
#
loop_
_entity.id
_entity.type
_entity.pdbx_description
1 polymer ?
#
loop_
_entity_poly.entity_id
_entity_poly.type
_entity_poly.pdbx_seq_one_letter_code
_entity_poly.pdbx_strand_id
1 'polypeptide(L)'
;MAVLSSHQCIGNCAGFCTIFSPPSAILTPAERQTTWYNKLDKVEKANHINNKVAQNNLKKQKDISESEERNKAFPPQPPSKSLLHKIISGFIQDTSPSQFVEAGCAVCGKLTPFRNLIPLNEIKDRLKVLINPGITRKERKTPEDPISDITGPIIDSNCTHACKTCCASLKKKKIPS
;
A
#
# COMPACT_ATOMS: atom_id res chain seq x y z
N MET A 1 17.57 -9.08 29.33
CA MET A 1 16.49 -8.63 30.24
C MET A 1 17.09 -8.13 31.55
N ALA A 2 17.58 -6.87 31.61
CA ALA A 2 18.36 -6.38 32.76
C ALA A 2 17.78 -5.12 33.44
N VAL A 3 16.63 -4.62 32.98
CA VAL A 3 16.08 -3.32 33.43
C VAL A 3 15.23 -3.45 34.71
N LEU A 4 14.90 -4.67 35.14
CA LEU A 4 14.00 -4.92 36.28
C LEU A 4 14.71 -5.34 37.58
N SER A 5 16.05 -5.49 37.56
CA SER A 5 16.80 -6.10 38.65
C SER A 5 16.93 -5.23 39.91
N SER A 6 16.61 -3.94 39.83
CA SER A 6 16.78 -2.97 40.92
C SER A 6 15.47 -2.35 41.42
N HIS A 7 14.32 -2.94 41.10
CA HIS A 7 13.02 -2.42 41.51
C HIS A 7 12.65 -2.82 42.95
N GLN A 8 12.66 -1.87 43.88
CA GLN A 8 12.06 -2.00 45.23
C GLN A 8 10.78 -1.15 45.31
N CYS A 9 9.60 -1.77 45.18
CA CYS A 9 8.34 -1.13 45.57
C CYS A 9 7.98 -1.52 46.99
N ILE A 10 7.73 -0.52 47.83
CA ILE A 10 7.26 -0.65 49.22
C ILE A 10 5.71 -0.79 49.28
N GLY A 11 5.02 -0.70 48.14
CA GLY A 11 3.56 -0.81 48.04
C GLY A 11 3.12 -1.77 46.95
N ASN A 12 2.06 -2.54 47.26
CA ASN A 12 1.51 -3.68 46.53
C ASN A 12 1.38 -3.50 45.00
N CYS A 13 2.24 -4.15 44.21
CA CYS A 13 2.15 -4.16 42.73
C CYS A 13 1.77 -5.57 42.24
N ALA A 14 0.50 -5.75 41.82
CA ALA A 14 0.00 -7.02 41.30
C ALA A 14 -0.28 -6.99 39.77
N GLY A 15 0.61 -6.41 38.97
CA GLY A 15 0.68 -6.78 37.55
C GLY A 15 1.06 -5.73 36.53
N PHE A 16 1.10 -4.44 36.87
CA PHE A 16 1.43 -3.39 35.90
C PHE A 16 2.34 -2.33 36.51
N CYS A 17 3.46 -2.05 35.85
CA CYS A 17 4.34 -0.94 36.14
C CYS A 17 4.24 0.06 34.98
N THR A 18 3.79 1.28 35.25
CA THR A 18 3.77 2.37 34.27
C THR A 18 5.03 3.20 34.41
N ILE A 19 5.87 3.21 33.39
CA ILE A 19 7.15 3.96 33.36
C ILE A 19 6.89 5.49 33.27
N PHE A 20 5.66 5.90 32.93
CA PHE A 20 5.27 7.29 32.77
C PHE A 20 4.30 7.72 33.87
N SER A 21 4.60 8.84 34.52
CA SER A 21 3.65 9.53 35.38
C SER A 21 2.62 10.25 34.51
N PRO A 22 1.30 10.11 34.78
CA PRO A 22 0.32 10.92 34.08
C PRO A 22 0.58 12.41 34.38
N PRO A 23 0.56 13.30 33.37
CA PRO A 23 0.75 14.72 33.59
C PRO A 23 -0.34 15.25 34.52
N SER A 24 0.04 16.07 35.50
CA SER A 24 -0.81 16.56 36.60
C SER A 24 -1.99 17.43 36.16
N ALA A 25 -2.01 17.91 34.91
CA ALA A 25 -3.13 18.65 34.34
C ALA A 25 -3.26 18.35 32.84
N ILE A 26 -4.14 17.42 32.48
CA ILE A 26 -4.56 17.22 31.09
C ILE A 26 -5.66 18.23 30.80
N LEU A 27 -5.31 19.32 30.12
CA LEU A 27 -6.30 20.26 29.62
C LEU A 27 -7.19 19.58 28.57
N THR A 28 -8.49 19.73 28.72
CA THR A 28 -9.46 19.34 27.70
C THR A 28 -9.22 20.15 26.41
N PRO A 29 -9.71 19.68 25.26
CA PRO A 29 -9.63 20.45 24.02
C PRO A 29 -10.23 21.86 24.13
N ALA A 30 -11.32 22.02 24.90
CA ALA A 30 -11.95 23.30 25.15
C ALA A 30 -11.03 24.24 25.96
N GLU A 31 -10.41 23.74 27.03
CA GLU A 31 -9.48 24.54 27.85
C GLU A 31 -8.21 24.92 27.07
N ARG A 32 -7.68 24.02 26.23
CA ARG A 32 -6.57 24.33 25.31
C ARG A 32 -6.94 25.43 24.32
N GLN A 33 -8.15 25.39 23.76
CA GLN A 33 -8.60 26.41 22.83
C GLN A 33 -8.79 27.77 23.51
N THR A 34 -9.39 27.81 24.70
CA THR A 34 -9.60 29.05 25.47
C THR A 34 -8.27 29.67 25.89
N THR A 35 -7.33 28.86 26.39
CA THR A 35 -6.01 29.34 26.79
C THR A 35 -5.21 29.89 25.61
N TRP A 36 -5.29 29.25 24.44
CA TRP A 36 -4.68 29.78 23.21
C TRP A 36 -5.34 31.09 22.78
N TYR A 37 -6.67 31.16 22.71
CA TYR A 37 -7.40 32.35 22.27
C TYR A 37 -7.13 33.56 23.19
N ASN A 38 -7.03 33.34 24.50
CA ASN A 38 -6.77 34.40 25.47
C ASN A 38 -5.37 35.02 25.34
N LYS A 39 -4.39 34.26 24.82
CA LYS A 39 -3.00 34.73 24.61
C LYS A 39 -2.85 35.65 23.38
N LEU A 40 -3.84 35.70 22.50
CA LEU A 40 -3.81 36.54 21.30
C LEU A 40 -4.08 38.01 21.63
N ASP A 41 -3.48 38.91 20.85
CA ASP A 41 -3.78 40.34 20.89
C ASP A 41 -5.15 40.67 20.25
N LYS A 42 -5.56 41.94 20.29
CA LYS A 42 -6.87 42.38 19.77
C LYS A 42 -7.00 42.20 18.25
N VAL A 43 -5.92 42.41 17.50
CA VAL A 43 -5.88 42.31 16.04
C VAL A 43 -5.92 40.85 15.62
N GLU A 44 -5.13 40.01 16.28
CA GLU A 44 -5.09 38.56 16.07
C GLU A 44 -6.44 37.90 16.38
N LYS A 45 -7.12 38.34 17.45
CA LYS A 45 -8.48 37.88 17.77
C LYS A 45 -9.48 38.23 16.68
N ALA A 46 -9.43 39.45 16.14
CA ALA A 46 -10.30 39.87 15.04
C ALA A 46 -10.03 39.05 13.77
N ASN A 47 -8.76 38.81 13.43
CA ASN A 47 -8.37 37.98 12.29
C ASN A 47 -8.85 36.53 12.43
N HIS A 48 -8.74 35.94 13.63
CA HIS A 48 -9.25 34.59 13.88
C HIS A 48 -10.76 34.49 13.67
N ILE A 49 -11.53 35.48 14.14
CA ILE A 49 -12.99 35.53 13.93
C ILE A 49 -13.29 35.65 12.42
N ASN A 50 -12.63 36.56 11.71
CA ASN A 50 -12.83 36.76 10.27
C ASN A 50 -12.52 35.50 9.47
N ASN A 51 -11.42 34.82 9.78
CA ASN A 51 -11.04 33.56 9.14
C ASN A 51 -12.08 32.46 9.42
N LYS A 52 -12.60 32.38 10.65
CA LYS A 52 -13.65 31.42 11.01
C LYS A 52 -14.96 31.70 10.27
N VAL A 53 -15.34 32.97 10.13
CA VAL A 53 -16.50 33.39 9.34
C VAL A 53 -16.32 33.07 7.86
N ALA A 54 -15.15 33.37 7.28
CA ALA A 54 -14.83 33.04 5.89
C ALA A 54 -14.89 31.52 5.64
N GLN A 55 -14.32 30.71 6.54
CA GLN A 55 -14.40 29.25 6.48
C GLN A 55 -15.83 28.73 6.57
N ASN A 56 -16.65 29.29 7.46
CA ASN A 56 -18.06 28.91 7.58
C ASN A 56 -18.86 29.29 6.33
N ASN A 57 -18.58 30.45 5.72
CA ASN A 57 -19.23 30.88 4.49
C ASN A 57 -18.84 29.97 3.31
N LEU A 58 -17.57 29.61 3.18
CA LEU A 58 -17.09 28.64 2.19
C LEU A 58 -17.75 27.27 2.38
N LYS A 59 -17.87 26.80 3.63
CA LYS A 59 -18.55 25.54 3.95
C LYS A 59 -20.04 25.60 3.60
N LYS A 60 -20.73 26.68 3.97
CA LYS A 60 -22.14 26.90 3.63
C LYS A 60 -22.36 26.94 2.12
N GLN A 61 -21.46 27.58 1.37
CA GLN A 61 -21.53 27.62 -0.09
C GLN A 61 -21.34 26.22 -0.71
N LYS A 62 -20.43 25.41 -0.15
CA LYS A 62 -20.25 24.00 -0.53
C LYS A 62 -21.49 23.16 -0.20
N ASP A 63 -22.04 23.31 0.99
CA ASP A 63 -23.23 22.58 1.43
C ASP A 63 -24.47 22.91 0.57
N ILE A 64 -24.59 24.18 0.13
CA ILE A 64 -25.61 24.62 -0.83
C ILE A 64 -25.41 23.94 -2.20
N SER A 65 -24.19 23.95 -2.74
CA SER A 65 -23.89 23.29 -4.03
C SER A 65 -24.16 21.78 -3.99
N GLU A 66 -23.89 21.14 -2.85
CA GLU A 66 -24.16 19.72 -2.64
C GLU A 66 -25.67 19.44 -2.41
N SER A 67 -26.40 20.40 -1.85
CA SER A 67 -27.87 20.33 -1.73
C SER A 67 -28.58 20.47 -3.07
N GLU A 68 -28.04 21.25 -4.00
CA GLU A 68 -28.57 21.37 -5.36
C GLU A 68 -28.40 20.05 -6.15
N GLU A 69 -27.31 19.32 -5.94
CA GLU A 69 -27.16 17.96 -6.48
C GLU A 69 -28.14 16.96 -5.84
N ARG A 70 -28.44 17.11 -4.54
CA ARG A 70 -29.47 16.33 -3.82
C ARG A 70 -30.90 16.68 -4.24
N ASN A 71 -31.14 17.87 -4.80
CA ASN A 71 -32.43 18.31 -5.33
C ASN A 71 -32.73 17.78 -6.74
N LYS A 72 -31.87 16.90 -7.29
CA LYS A 72 -32.34 15.98 -8.33
C LYS A 72 -33.48 15.17 -7.73
N ALA A 73 -34.68 15.31 -8.30
CA ALA A 73 -35.89 14.65 -7.81
C ALA A 73 -35.60 13.19 -7.47
N PHE A 74 -35.89 12.78 -6.24
CA PHE A 74 -35.76 11.40 -5.79
C PHE A 74 -37.06 10.64 -6.10
N PRO A 75 -36.99 9.42 -6.66
CA PRO A 75 -35.78 8.72 -7.07
C PRO A 75 -35.14 9.38 -8.29
N PRO A 76 -33.80 9.31 -8.41
CA PRO A 76 -33.12 9.85 -9.58
C PRO A 76 -33.71 9.25 -10.85
N GLN A 77 -33.75 10.05 -11.92
CA GLN A 77 -34.19 9.54 -13.20
C GLN A 77 -33.33 8.33 -13.61
N PRO A 78 -33.93 7.30 -14.23
CA PRO A 78 -33.18 6.14 -14.67
C PRO A 78 -32.08 6.56 -15.65
N PRO A 79 -30.91 5.87 -15.63
CA PRO A 79 -29.83 6.16 -16.55
C PRO A 79 -30.27 5.94 -18.00
N SER A 80 -29.69 6.73 -18.91
CA SER A 80 -29.95 6.56 -20.34
C SER A 80 -29.48 5.18 -20.83
N LYS A 81 -30.13 4.64 -21.88
CA LYS A 81 -29.72 3.36 -22.49
C LYS A 81 -28.25 3.35 -22.92
N SER A 82 -27.75 4.49 -23.41
CA SER A 82 -26.34 4.63 -23.81
C SER A 82 -25.38 4.55 -22.62
N LEU A 83 -25.75 5.15 -21.49
CA LEU A 83 -24.98 5.06 -20.26
C LEU A 83 -24.98 3.63 -19.71
N LEU A 84 -26.14 2.97 -19.67
CA LEU A 84 -26.24 1.56 -19.28
C LEU A 84 -25.36 0.66 -20.16
N HIS A 85 -25.41 0.84 -21.48
CA HIS A 85 -24.58 0.06 -22.40
C HIS A 85 -23.08 0.27 -22.15
N LYS A 86 -22.66 1.52 -21.89
CA LYS A 86 -21.25 1.82 -21.53
C LYS A 86 -20.85 1.17 -20.21
N ILE A 87 -21.70 1.21 -19.20
CA ILE A 87 -21.45 0.57 -17.90
C ILE A 87 -21.28 -0.94 -18.09
N ILE A 88 -22.21 -1.58 -18.80
CA ILE A 88 -22.17 -3.03 -19.04
C ILE A 88 -20.93 -3.41 -19.85
N SER A 89 -20.66 -2.69 -20.94
CA SER A 89 -19.50 -2.97 -21.80
C SER A 89 -18.19 -2.75 -21.07
N GLY A 90 -18.06 -1.68 -20.29
CA GLY A 90 -16.88 -1.41 -19.46
C GLY A 90 -16.67 -2.50 -18.42
N PHE A 91 -17.73 -2.91 -17.73
CA PHE A 91 -17.67 -4.02 -16.78
C PHE A 91 -17.16 -5.30 -17.45
N ILE A 92 -17.74 -5.70 -18.59
CA ILE A 92 -17.31 -6.90 -19.33
C ILE A 92 -15.83 -6.83 -19.74
N GLN A 93 -15.35 -5.66 -20.15
CA GLN A 93 -13.95 -5.46 -20.52
C GLN A 93 -13.02 -5.60 -19.33
N ASP A 94 -13.35 -4.94 -18.21
CA ASP A 94 -12.56 -4.96 -16.98
C ASP A 94 -12.56 -6.34 -16.30
N THR A 95 -13.68 -7.06 -16.39
CA THR A 95 -13.83 -8.44 -15.91
C THR A 95 -13.55 -9.49 -16.98
N SER A 96 -12.89 -9.12 -18.08
CA SER A 96 -12.44 -10.13 -19.03
C SER A 96 -11.25 -10.90 -18.43
N PRO A 97 -11.16 -12.24 -18.61
CA PRO A 97 -10.08 -13.04 -18.02
C PRO A 97 -8.68 -12.50 -18.34
N SER A 98 -8.49 -11.90 -19.52
CA SER A 98 -7.21 -11.31 -19.92
C SER A 98 -6.73 -10.16 -19.02
N GLN A 99 -7.62 -9.54 -18.22
CA GLN A 99 -7.25 -8.46 -17.30
C GLN A 99 -6.74 -8.93 -15.95
N PHE A 100 -7.21 -10.08 -15.46
CA PHE A 100 -6.93 -10.55 -14.09
C PHE A 100 -6.38 -11.98 -14.01
N VAL A 101 -6.33 -12.75 -15.11
CA VAL A 101 -5.60 -14.02 -15.12
C VAL A 101 -4.14 -13.75 -14.78
N GLU A 102 -3.64 -14.45 -13.78
CA GLU A 102 -2.26 -14.35 -13.33
C GLU A 102 -1.49 -15.59 -13.74
N ALA A 103 -0.18 -15.43 -13.94
CA ALA A 103 0.75 -16.54 -14.06
C ALA A 103 2.05 -16.22 -13.33
N GLY A 104 2.84 -17.26 -13.06
CA GLY A 104 4.13 -17.13 -12.40
C GLY A 104 5.18 -16.46 -13.29
N CYS A 105 5.97 -15.57 -12.71
CA CYS A 105 7.21 -15.10 -13.31
C CYS A 105 8.31 -16.15 -13.12
N ALA A 106 8.91 -16.63 -14.20
CA ALA A 106 9.99 -17.63 -14.15
C ALA A 106 11.25 -17.14 -13.42
N VAL A 107 11.46 -15.83 -13.29
CA VAL A 107 12.67 -15.26 -12.70
C VAL A 107 12.53 -15.03 -11.19
N CYS A 108 11.37 -14.55 -10.73
CA CYS A 108 11.18 -14.20 -9.31
C CYS A 108 10.06 -14.98 -8.61
N GLY A 109 9.37 -15.88 -9.31
CA GLY A 109 8.29 -16.71 -8.77
C GLY A 109 6.99 -15.98 -8.43
N LYS A 110 6.95 -14.63 -8.51
CA LYS A 110 5.76 -13.85 -8.17
C LYS A 110 4.65 -14.09 -9.19
N LEU A 111 3.42 -14.28 -8.69
CA LEU A 111 2.21 -14.19 -9.52
C LEU A 111 2.08 -12.76 -10.03
N THR A 112 1.86 -12.63 -11.33
CA THR A 112 1.72 -11.34 -12.01
C THR A 112 0.59 -11.45 -13.03
N PRO A 113 -0.25 -10.40 -13.20
CA PRO A 113 -1.24 -10.39 -14.27
C PRO A 113 -0.61 -10.72 -15.61
N PHE A 114 -1.25 -11.59 -16.40
CA PHE A 114 -0.70 -12.10 -17.65
C PHE A 114 -0.36 -10.97 -18.64
N ARG A 115 -1.18 -9.90 -18.68
CA ARG A 115 -0.91 -8.66 -19.44
C ARG A 115 0.41 -7.94 -19.08
N ASN A 116 1.02 -8.29 -17.95
CA ASN A 116 2.28 -7.74 -17.44
C ASN A 116 3.46 -8.74 -17.50
N LEU A 117 3.24 -9.89 -18.12
CA LEU A 117 4.26 -10.90 -18.38
C LEU A 117 4.79 -10.76 -19.82
N ILE A 118 6.05 -11.14 -20.02
CA ILE A 118 6.76 -11.14 -21.29
C ILE A 118 7.27 -12.57 -21.54
N PRO A 119 7.06 -13.15 -22.73
CA PRO A 119 7.54 -14.50 -23.04
C PRO A 119 9.06 -14.63 -22.85
N LEU A 120 9.51 -15.76 -22.28
CA LEU A 120 10.94 -16.00 -22.06
C LEU A 120 11.75 -16.01 -23.35
N ASN A 121 11.16 -16.45 -24.46
CA ASN A 121 11.81 -16.46 -25.77
C ASN A 121 12.26 -15.05 -26.22
N GLU A 122 11.57 -13.99 -25.80
CA GLU A 122 11.90 -12.60 -26.13
C GLU A 122 13.07 -12.03 -25.31
N ILE A 123 13.46 -12.70 -24.22
CA ILE A 123 14.51 -12.24 -23.30
C ILE A 123 15.64 -13.26 -23.12
N LYS A 124 15.68 -14.31 -23.95
CA LYS A 124 16.60 -15.44 -23.85
C LYS A 124 18.07 -15.02 -23.84
N ASP A 125 18.42 -13.97 -24.58
CA ASP A 125 19.74 -13.35 -24.65
C ASP A 125 20.19 -12.74 -23.31
N ARG A 126 19.24 -12.23 -22.52
CA ARG A 126 19.47 -11.54 -21.24
C ARG A 126 19.50 -12.47 -20.03
N LEU A 127 19.03 -13.70 -20.18
CA LEU A 127 19.00 -14.70 -19.10
C LEU A 127 20.39 -15.10 -18.61
N LYS A 128 21.45 -14.87 -19.40
CA LYS A 128 22.83 -15.15 -19.02
C LYS A 128 23.26 -14.49 -17.71
N VAL A 129 22.65 -13.35 -17.37
CA VAL A 129 22.88 -12.62 -16.12
C VAL A 129 22.48 -13.44 -14.88
N LEU A 130 21.58 -14.41 -15.05
CA LEU A 130 21.09 -15.28 -14.00
C LEU A 130 21.91 -16.56 -13.86
N ILE A 131 22.99 -16.74 -14.62
CA ILE A 131 23.91 -17.86 -14.44
C ILE A 131 24.84 -17.50 -13.27
N ASN A 132 24.59 -18.11 -12.11
CA ASN A 132 25.38 -17.88 -10.89
C ASN A 132 25.81 -19.21 -10.26
N PRO A 133 27.03 -19.71 -10.56
CA PRO A 133 27.56 -20.93 -9.97
C PRO A 133 27.66 -20.82 -8.45
N GLY A 134 27.43 -21.92 -7.74
CA GLY A 134 27.50 -22.04 -6.29
C GLY A 134 26.25 -21.57 -5.54
N ILE A 135 25.23 -21.04 -6.23
CA ILE A 135 24.00 -20.54 -5.59
C ILE A 135 22.87 -21.58 -5.60
N THR A 136 22.84 -22.45 -6.62
CA THR A 136 21.80 -23.49 -6.71
C THR A 136 22.35 -24.83 -6.27
N ARG A 137 21.47 -25.72 -5.84
CA ARG A 137 21.83 -27.10 -5.51
C ARG A 137 20.77 -28.03 -6.07
N LYS A 138 21.20 -29.08 -6.76
CA LYS A 138 20.32 -30.17 -7.19
C LYS A 138 19.83 -30.94 -5.96
N GLU A 139 18.56 -31.33 -6.00
CA GLU A 139 17.98 -32.21 -4.99
C GLU A 139 18.75 -33.53 -4.95
N ARG A 140 19.05 -34.01 -3.74
CA ARG A 140 19.64 -35.33 -3.50
C ARG A 140 18.52 -36.30 -3.15
N LYS A 141 18.46 -37.40 -3.88
CA LYS A 141 17.50 -38.49 -3.61
C LYS A 141 18.11 -39.52 -2.67
N THR A 142 19.44 -39.63 -2.64
CA THR A 142 20.17 -40.48 -1.71
C THR A 142 21.35 -39.75 -1.04
N PRO A 143 21.88 -40.27 0.07
CA PRO A 143 23.09 -39.74 0.71
C PRO A 143 24.35 -39.83 -0.14
N GLU A 144 24.41 -40.72 -1.13
CA GLU A 144 25.57 -40.92 -2.01
C GLU A 144 25.59 -39.89 -3.15
N ASP A 145 24.45 -39.25 -3.44
CA ASP A 145 24.36 -38.25 -4.50
C ASP A 145 25.30 -37.07 -4.22
N PRO A 146 26.18 -36.70 -5.18
CA PRO A 146 27.12 -35.61 -5.01
C PRO A 146 26.40 -34.27 -4.93
N ILE A 147 26.95 -33.36 -4.11
CA ILE A 147 26.50 -31.97 -4.09
C ILE A 147 26.90 -31.34 -5.43
N SER A 148 25.90 -30.94 -6.22
CA SER A 148 26.11 -30.32 -7.52
C SER A 148 25.07 -29.24 -7.79
N ASP A 149 25.45 -28.24 -8.58
CA ASP A 149 24.61 -27.10 -8.90
C ASP A 149 23.72 -27.40 -10.12
N ILE A 150 22.64 -26.62 -10.25
CA ILE A 150 21.81 -26.63 -11.46
C ILE A 150 22.52 -25.84 -12.54
N THR A 151 22.70 -26.45 -13.72
CA THR A 151 23.37 -25.80 -14.85
C THR A 151 22.43 -24.84 -15.57
N GLY A 152 22.93 -23.65 -15.91
CA GLY A 152 22.21 -22.66 -16.70
C GLY A 152 21.67 -21.48 -15.88
N PRO A 153 20.78 -20.66 -16.46
CA PRO A 153 20.20 -19.53 -15.76
C PRO A 153 19.25 -20.02 -14.65
N ILE A 154 19.29 -19.35 -13.49
CA ILE A 154 18.40 -19.64 -12.36
C ILE A 154 17.00 -19.12 -12.69
N ILE A 155 16.13 -20.01 -13.18
CA ILE A 155 14.72 -19.75 -13.51
C ILE A 155 13.86 -20.95 -13.13
N ASP A 156 12.56 -20.73 -12.91
CA ASP A 156 11.56 -21.78 -12.78
C ASP A 156 11.24 -22.38 -14.17
N SER A 157 11.52 -23.67 -14.32
CA SER A 157 11.31 -24.42 -15.57
C SER A 157 9.84 -24.59 -15.96
N ASN A 158 8.91 -24.47 -15.00
CA ASN A 158 7.48 -24.62 -15.26
C ASN A 158 6.83 -23.31 -15.74
N CYS A 159 7.52 -22.19 -15.60
CA CYS A 159 7.04 -20.87 -16.01
C CYS A 159 7.61 -20.50 -17.39
N THR A 160 6.74 -20.00 -18.29
CA THR A 160 7.12 -19.64 -19.68
C THR A 160 7.30 -18.14 -19.90
N HIS A 161 7.05 -17.32 -18.88
CA HIS A 161 7.09 -15.86 -18.97
C HIS A 161 7.85 -15.22 -17.80
N ALA A 162 8.28 -13.98 -17.97
CA ALA A 162 8.87 -13.14 -16.92
C ALA A 162 8.14 -11.80 -16.79
N CYS A 163 8.04 -11.27 -15.58
CA CYS A 163 7.36 -10.00 -15.34
C CYS A 163 8.18 -8.79 -15.84
N LYS A 164 7.47 -7.71 -16.21
CA LYS A 164 8.07 -6.46 -16.70
C LYS A 164 9.18 -5.91 -15.80
N THR A 165 9.06 -6.07 -14.47
CA THR A 165 10.07 -5.61 -13.51
C THR A 165 11.37 -6.40 -13.61
N CYS A 166 11.30 -7.74 -13.64
CA CYS A 166 12.48 -8.59 -13.86
C CYS A 166 13.12 -8.28 -15.22
N CYS A 167 12.32 -8.14 -16.27
CA CYS A 167 12.81 -7.78 -17.60
C CYS A 167 13.55 -6.43 -17.61
N ALA A 168 13.08 -5.43 -16.84
CA ALA A 168 13.75 -4.14 -16.72
C ALA A 168 15.13 -4.25 -16.04
N SER A 169 15.27 -5.08 -15.01
CA SER A 169 16.55 -5.36 -14.34
C SER A 169 17.51 -6.13 -15.25
N LEU A 170 17.02 -7.15 -15.95
CA LEU A 170 17.80 -7.96 -16.89
C LEU A 170 18.33 -7.12 -18.07
N LYS A 171 17.52 -6.17 -18.58
CA LYS A 171 17.98 -5.18 -19.58
C LYS A 171 19.18 -4.36 -19.10
N LYS A 172 19.27 -4.09 -17.79
CA LYS A 172 20.39 -3.37 -17.16
C LYS A 172 21.54 -4.29 -16.74
N LYS A 173 21.51 -5.57 -17.13
CA LYS A 173 22.47 -6.61 -16.71
C LYS A 173 22.55 -6.76 -15.18
N LYS A 174 21.44 -6.55 -14.47
CA LYS A 174 21.33 -6.72 -13.02
C LYS A 174 20.46 -7.92 -12.67
N ILE A 175 20.83 -8.61 -11.60
CA ILE A 175 19.98 -9.64 -10.99
C ILE A 175 18.75 -8.94 -10.39
N PRO A 176 17.52 -9.36 -10.71
CA PRO A 176 16.31 -8.76 -10.13
C PRO A 176 16.25 -8.97 -8.61
N SER A 177 15.87 -7.91 -7.87
CA SER A 177 15.59 -7.91 -6.43
C SER A 177 14.12 -8.12 -6.12
#